data_AF-A0A8G2BMU2-F1
#
_entry.id   AF-A0A8G2BMU2-F1
#
_cell.length_a   1.000
_cell.length_b   1.000
_cell.length_c   1.000
_cell.angle_alpha   90.00
_cell.angle_beta   90.00
_cell.angle_gamma   90.00
#
_symmetry.space_group_name_H-M   'P 1'
#
loop_
_entity.id
_entity.type
_entity.pdbx_description
1 polymer ?
#
loop_
_entity_poly.entity_id
_entity_poly.type
_entity_poly.pdbx_seq_one_letter_code
_entity_poly.pdbx_strand_id
1 'polypeptide(L)'
;MTIERPDTDADAAPDLVLIDARVPAADGLLAALARPCRVVRMPQGADGLALLRRALSESRTPPSSVHLISHGAPGRLLLGRKRIDTAALRRSVVELADIRRRLAGAPVTLYGCSVGAGESGRAFVATLAAALGSRVLASSTPTGAASRGGDWNFDVAVGASQMVSSNLIELDGAALWPGLLDVDVTSNSGDDSDNTLQWAAVTANAAAALETPGYQNVHFSNLLPVDTINLAASPTFTLGAAASFDFTGTTTSLTIGGSDIVADSHLYFDISAGQSLTLNSGVSFTGGSFVLQTAGGGTIALNGSISGTSRIWVLGGTTAEIGTTTSAPLIDILGNSTVRFTTSATYTSNIEVQDTATIDTGANNVSISGTVSQGGATNVLAKTGTGTLTLSGTNTASGSMTVSQGTLSVAGDGNLSAGTVTINGGTLAVTG
;
A
#
# COMPACT_ATOMS: atom_id res chain seq x y z
N MET A 1 17.86 54.17 17.07
CA MET A 1 18.61 52.91 16.86
C MET A 1 17.61 51.90 16.33
N THR A 2 17.36 51.97 15.04
CA THR A 2 16.47 51.07 14.31
C THR A 2 17.37 50.00 13.72
N ILE A 3 17.21 48.76 14.16
CA ILE A 3 17.93 47.64 13.58
C ILE A 3 17.17 47.28 12.31
N GLU A 4 17.60 47.83 11.17
CA GLU A 4 17.25 47.31 9.85
C GLU A 4 17.83 45.90 9.74
N ARG A 5 16.95 44.90 9.54
CA ARG A 5 17.36 43.61 8.99
C ARG A 5 17.84 43.88 7.56
N PRO A 6 19.01 43.38 7.16
CA PRO A 6 19.49 43.58 5.80
C PRO A 6 18.51 42.93 4.83
N ASP A 7 18.07 43.69 3.83
CA ASP A 7 17.40 43.18 2.64
C ASP A 7 18.33 42.18 1.95
N THR A 8 18.11 40.89 2.19
CA THR A 8 18.67 39.81 1.37
C THR A 8 17.55 39.23 0.52
N ASP A 9 17.73 39.29 -0.80
CA ASP A 9 16.93 38.66 -1.86
C ASP A 9 15.76 39.44 -2.50
N ALA A 10 15.91 40.76 -2.70
CA ALA A 10 15.00 41.49 -3.61
C ALA A 10 15.27 41.22 -5.12
N ASP A 11 16.33 40.46 -5.46
CA ASP A 11 16.79 40.24 -6.84
C ASP A 11 16.90 38.73 -7.24
N ALA A 12 16.51 37.82 -6.34
CA ALA A 12 16.46 36.39 -6.66
C ALA A 12 15.10 36.03 -7.30
N ALA A 13 15.11 35.31 -8.42
CA ALA A 13 13.87 34.86 -9.06
C ALA A 13 13.08 33.95 -8.09
N PRO A 14 11.76 34.15 -7.92
CA PRO A 14 10.99 33.35 -6.97
C PRO A 14 10.93 31.88 -7.41
N ASP A 15 10.77 30.97 -6.43
CA ASP A 15 10.51 29.56 -6.71
C ASP A 15 9.16 29.41 -7.41
N LEU A 16 9.09 28.43 -8.32
CA LEU A 16 7.86 28.09 -9.02
C LEU A 16 7.27 26.81 -8.42
N VAL A 17 6.10 26.92 -7.81
CA VAL A 17 5.37 25.79 -7.24
C VAL A 17 4.20 25.44 -8.14
N LEU A 18 4.14 24.19 -8.58
CA LEU A 18 2.95 23.63 -9.22
C LEU A 18 2.32 22.63 -8.27
N ILE A 19 1.05 22.82 -7.94
CA ILE A 19 0.32 21.94 -7.02
C ILE A 19 -0.93 21.37 -7.69
N ASP A 20 -1.08 20.04 -7.66
CA ASP A 20 -2.25 19.36 -8.19
C ASP A 20 -3.48 19.60 -7.31
N ALA A 21 -4.63 19.89 -7.94
CA ALA A 21 -5.88 20.14 -7.24
C ALA A 21 -6.38 18.92 -6.43
N ARG A 22 -5.88 17.71 -6.70
CA ARG A 22 -6.20 16.49 -5.95
C ARG A 22 -5.35 16.30 -4.70
N VAL A 23 -4.35 17.16 -4.45
CA VAL A 23 -3.62 17.13 -3.18
C VAL A 23 -4.57 17.62 -2.08
N PRO A 24 -4.94 16.77 -1.10
CA PRO A 24 -5.88 17.16 -0.05
C PRO A 24 -5.26 18.23 0.85
N ALA A 25 -6.09 19.15 1.33
CA ALA A 25 -5.67 20.28 2.16
C ALA A 25 -4.49 21.09 1.55
N ALA A 26 -4.45 21.22 0.23
CA ALA A 26 -3.42 21.96 -0.51
C ALA A 26 -3.13 23.36 0.07
N ASP A 27 -4.16 24.04 0.58
CA ASP A 27 -4.03 25.37 1.19
C ASP A 27 -3.15 25.35 2.45
N GLY A 28 -3.22 24.29 3.26
CA GLY A 28 -2.36 24.12 4.43
C GLY A 28 -0.90 23.90 4.03
N LEU A 29 -0.66 23.16 2.95
CA LEU A 29 0.69 22.94 2.42
C LEU A 29 1.29 24.23 1.84
N LEU A 30 0.48 25.03 1.15
CA LEU A 30 0.88 26.32 0.62
C LEU A 30 1.15 27.36 1.72
N ALA A 31 0.45 27.26 2.86
CA ALA A 31 0.73 28.08 4.03
C ALA A 31 2.05 27.71 4.72
N ALA A 32 2.57 26.51 4.50
CA ALA A 32 3.82 26.00 5.06
C ALA A 32 5.07 26.26 4.19
N LEU A 33 4.94 27.06 3.12
CA LEU A 33 6.07 27.40 2.24
C LEU A 33 7.02 28.36 2.95
N ALA A 34 8.30 27.98 3.02
CA ALA A 34 9.35 28.69 3.76
C ALA A 34 9.71 30.08 3.18
N ARG A 35 9.29 30.37 1.95
CA ARG A 35 9.67 31.58 1.22
C ARG A 35 8.68 31.95 0.11
N PRO A 36 8.71 33.19 -0.42
CA PRO A 36 7.79 33.64 -1.46
C PRO A 36 7.91 32.80 -2.73
N CYS A 37 6.80 32.23 -3.17
CA CYS A 37 6.72 31.39 -4.36
C CYS A 37 5.67 31.91 -5.32
N ARG A 38 5.92 31.75 -6.62
CA ARG A 38 4.86 31.80 -7.61
C ARG A 38 4.15 30.44 -7.64
N VAL A 39 2.91 30.43 -7.19
CA VAL A 39 2.09 29.19 -7.11
C VAL A 39 1.17 29.10 -8.31
N VAL A 40 1.18 27.95 -8.98
CA VAL A 40 0.27 27.60 -10.07
C VAL A 40 -0.50 26.35 -9.66
N ARG A 41 -1.81 26.49 -9.48
CA ARG A 41 -2.69 25.34 -9.22
C ARG A 41 -2.99 24.61 -10.52
N MET A 42 -2.79 23.30 -10.53
CA MET A 42 -3.06 22.43 -11.66
C MET A 42 -4.46 21.83 -11.53
N PRO A 43 -5.41 22.17 -12.43
CA PRO A 43 -6.72 21.53 -12.44
C PRO A 43 -6.63 20.02 -12.69
N GLN A 44 -7.56 19.24 -12.13
CA GLN A 44 -7.60 17.78 -12.26
C GLN A 44 -7.53 17.29 -13.72
N GLY A 45 -8.17 18.01 -14.65
CA GLY A 45 -8.19 17.69 -16.07
C GLY A 45 -7.00 18.23 -16.88
N ALA A 46 -6.04 18.94 -16.30
CA ALA A 46 -4.96 19.60 -17.05
C ALA A 46 -3.86 18.63 -17.50
N ASP A 47 -3.16 18.97 -18.59
CA ASP A 47 -1.87 18.33 -18.92
C ASP A 47 -0.79 19.06 -18.12
N GLY A 48 -0.25 18.40 -17.09
CA GLY A 48 0.67 19.03 -16.15
C GLY A 48 2.01 19.45 -16.76
N LEU A 49 2.54 18.74 -17.76
CA LEU A 49 3.76 19.17 -18.46
C LEU A 49 3.50 20.40 -19.32
N ALA A 50 2.33 20.45 -19.98
CA ALA A 50 1.95 21.61 -20.78
C ALA A 50 1.74 22.84 -19.89
N LEU A 51 1.19 22.64 -18.69
CA LEU A 51 1.01 23.68 -17.70
C LEU A 51 2.34 24.16 -17.12
N LEU A 52 3.28 23.25 -16.82
CA LEU A 52 4.65 23.60 -16.43
C LEU A 52 5.34 24.44 -17.50
N ARG A 53 5.28 23.99 -18.76
CA ARG A 53 5.83 24.73 -19.90
C ARG A 53 5.22 26.13 -20.02
N ARG A 54 3.89 26.24 -19.86
CA ARG A 54 3.18 27.52 -19.88
C ARG A 54 3.61 28.41 -18.71
N ALA A 55 3.65 27.88 -17.50
CA ALA A 55 4.05 28.63 -16.31
C ALA A 55 5.47 29.20 -16.46
N LEU A 56 6.40 28.38 -16.94
CA LEU A 56 7.77 28.81 -17.26
C LEU A 56 7.85 29.83 -18.41
N SER A 57 6.85 29.87 -19.30
CA SER A 57 6.81 30.81 -20.42
C SER A 57 6.28 32.20 -20.06
N GLU A 58 5.52 32.30 -18.98
CA GLU A 58 4.94 33.56 -18.49
C GLU A 58 5.97 34.42 -17.73
N SER A 59 7.12 33.85 -17.35
CA SER A 59 8.22 34.55 -16.66
C SER A 59 9.35 34.90 -17.63
N ARG A 60 9.91 36.12 -17.48
CA ARG A 60 11.06 36.58 -18.29
C ARG A 60 12.40 36.04 -17.78
N THR A 61 12.47 35.72 -16.49
CA THR A 61 13.63 35.12 -15.82
C THR A 61 13.32 33.67 -15.43
N PRO A 62 14.32 32.77 -15.46
CA PRO A 62 14.15 31.41 -14.97
C PRO A 62 13.92 31.41 -13.45
N PRO A 63 13.14 30.46 -12.90
CA PRO A 63 12.92 30.35 -11.46
C PRO A 63 14.19 29.88 -10.73
N SER A 64 14.29 30.15 -9.43
CA SER A 64 15.39 29.62 -8.60
C SER A 64 15.29 28.10 -8.43
N SER A 65 14.10 27.57 -8.16
CA SER A 65 13.77 26.15 -8.27
C SER A 65 12.33 25.89 -8.68
N VAL A 66 12.04 24.67 -9.12
CA VAL A 66 10.67 24.20 -9.43
C VAL A 66 10.26 23.10 -8.46
N HIS A 67 9.08 23.24 -7.87
CA HIS A 67 8.52 22.28 -6.94
C HIS A 67 7.22 21.73 -7.54
N LEU A 68 7.19 20.43 -7.82
CA LEU A 68 6.02 19.75 -8.36
C LEU A 68 5.35 18.96 -7.24
N ILE A 69 4.22 19.45 -6.76
CA ILE A 69 3.44 18.87 -5.67
C ILE A 69 2.23 18.14 -6.23
N SER A 70 2.23 16.83 -6.08
CA SER A 70 1.18 15.96 -6.58
C SER A 70 1.28 14.57 -5.95
N HIS A 71 0.62 13.60 -6.56
CA HIS A 71 0.63 12.20 -6.17
C HIS A 71 1.74 11.43 -6.90
N GLY A 72 2.43 10.55 -6.18
CA GLY A 72 3.59 9.80 -6.66
C GLY A 72 3.54 8.31 -6.35
N ALA A 73 4.32 7.55 -7.12
CA ALA A 73 4.64 6.15 -6.84
C ALA A 73 6.06 5.85 -7.39
N PRO A 74 6.72 4.75 -6.99
CA PRO A 74 8.05 4.40 -7.50
C PRO A 74 8.12 4.44 -9.04
N GLY A 75 8.95 5.35 -9.57
CA GLY A 75 9.16 5.50 -11.01
C GLY A 75 8.13 6.37 -11.74
N ARG A 76 7.26 7.08 -11.03
CA ARG A 76 6.10 7.77 -11.62
C ARG A 76 5.63 8.97 -10.80
N LEU A 77 5.14 9.98 -11.52
CA LEU A 77 4.45 11.13 -10.95
C LEU A 77 3.15 11.39 -11.74
N LEU A 78 2.06 11.70 -11.03
CA LEU A 78 0.81 12.13 -11.65
C LEU A 78 0.81 13.66 -11.72
N LEU A 79 0.60 14.28 -12.88
CA LEU A 79 0.51 15.76 -13.01
C LEU A 79 -0.73 16.14 -13.80
N GLY A 80 -1.79 16.58 -13.10
CA GLY A 80 -3.13 16.68 -13.66
C GLY A 80 -3.59 15.31 -14.18
N ARG A 81 -4.27 15.24 -15.32
CA ARG A 81 -4.73 13.96 -15.86
C ARG A 81 -3.60 13.06 -16.40
N LYS A 82 -2.36 13.57 -16.48
CA LYS A 82 -1.27 12.92 -17.22
C LYS A 82 -0.31 12.22 -16.27
N ARG A 83 -0.11 10.94 -16.56
CA ARG A 83 0.89 10.09 -15.91
C ARG A 83 2.26 10.32 -16.51
N ILE A 84 3.23 10.66 -15.68
CA ILE A 84 4.62 10.90 -16.07
C ILE A 84 5.49 9.76 -15.54
N ASP A 85 5.80 8.81 -16.41
CA ASP A 85 6.75 7.71 -16.19
C ASP A 85 7.87 7.77 -17.25
N THR A 86 8.84 6.85 -17.20
CA THR A 86 9.94 6.84 -18.18
C THR A 86 9.48 6.74 -19.64
N ALA A 87 8.38 6.03 -19.92
CA ALA A 87 7.84 5.91 -21.28
C ALA A 87 7.16 7.20 -21.74
N ALA A 88 6.42 7.88 -20.86
CA ALA A 88 5.83 9.18 -21.10
C ALA A 88 6.89 10.25 -21.34
N LEU A 89 8.01 10.21 -20.61
CA LEU A 89 9.15 11.11 -20.83
C LEU A 89 9.76 10.91 -22.22
N ARG A 90 9.96 9.66 -22.66
CA ARG A 90 10.45 9.35 -24.02
C ARG A 90 9.51 9.82 -25.13
N ARG A 91 8.21 9.90 -24.87
CA ARG A 91 7.21 10.45 -25.82
C ARG A 91 7.11 11.97 -25.79
N SER A 92 7.54 12.62 -24.70
CA SER A 92 7.36 14.06 -24.48
C SER A 92 8.62 14.88 -24.80
N VAL A 93 9.50 14.38 -25.68
CA VAL A 93 10.82 14.97 -25.94
C VAL A 93 10.79 16.44 -26.38
N VAL A 94 9.82 16.83 -27.22
CA VAL A 94 9.70 18.23 -27.68
C VAL A 94 9.30 19.16 -26.53
N GLU A 95 8.32 18.74 -25.74
CA GLU A 95 7.83 19.48 -24.58
C GLU A 95 8.91 19.61 -23.50
N LEU A 96 9.64 18.54 -23.22
CA LEU A 96 10.75 18.53 -22.26
C LEU A 96 11.93 19.37 -22.73
N ALA A 97 12.22 19.42 -24.03
CA ALA A 97 13.25 20.31 -24.58
C ALA A 97 12.90 21.80 -24.41
N ASP A 98 11.62 22.15 -24.54
CA ASP A 98 11.13 23.50 -24.28
C ASP A 98 11.23 23.86 -22.79
N ILE A 99 10.80 22.94 -21.93
CA ILE A 99 10.90 23.10 -20.47
C ILE A 99 12.37 23.27 -20.06
N ARG A 100 13.28 22.41 -20.56
CA ARG A 100 14.73 22.49 -20.32
C ARG A 100 15.31 23.86 -20.62
N ARG A 101 14.98 24.45 -21.79
CA ARG A 101 15.49 25.77 -22.17
C ARG A 101 15.03 26.88 -21.21
N ARG A 102 13.82 26.76 -20.66
CA ARG A 102 13.22 27.75 -19.76
C ARG A 102 13.60 27.54 -18.30
N LEU A 103 13.86 26.30 -17.89
CA LEU A 103 14.40 25.97 -16.57
C LEU A 103 15.82 26.51 -16.42
N ALA A 104 16.61 26.55 -17.50
CA ALA A 104 18.00 27.03 -17.49
C ALA A 104 18.86 26.39 -16.37
N GLY A 105 18.62 25.10 -16.07
CA GLY A 105 19.35 24.35 -15.04
C GLY A 105 18.79 24.48 -13.62
N ALA A 106 17.68 25.21 -13.42
CA ALA A 106 17.00 25.28 -12.13
C ALA A 106 16.62 23.87 -11.64
N PRO A 107 16.93 23.51 -10.38
CA PRO A 107 16.61 22.21 -9.82
C PRO A 107 15.10 21.99 -9.71
N VAL A 108 14.69 20.73 -9.79
CA VAL A 108 13.29 20.31 -9.72
C VAL A 108 13.11 19.33 -8.57
N THR A 109 12.22 19.61 -7.62
CA THR A 109 11.86 18.69 -6.54
C THR A 109 10.47 18.10 -6.82
N LEU A 110 10.37 16.77 -6.76
CA LEU A 110 9.14 16.01 -6.94
C LEU A 110 8.56 15.65 -5.58
N TYR A 111 7.52 16.38 -5.16
CA TYR A 111 6.73 16.06 -3.98
C TYR A 111 5.63 15.09 -4.40
N GLY A 112 5.93 13.81 -4.28
CA GLY A 112 5.03 12.68 -4.49
C GLY A 112 5.54 11.47 -3.70
N CYS A 113 4.65 10.57 -3.31
CA CYS A 113 4.99 9.41 -2.48
C CYS A 113 6.00 8.49 -3.20
N SER A 114 7.13 8.21 -2.55
CA SER A 114 8.10 7.16 -2.95
C SER A 114 8.57 7.20 -4.41
N VAL A 115 8.57 8.37 -5.08
CA VAL A 115 8.86 8.49 -6.52
C VAL A 115 10.24 7.95 -6.90
N GLY A 116 11.22 8.12 -6.01
CA GLY A 116 12.59 7.67 -6.18
C GLY A 116 12.86 6.25 -5.67
N ALA A 117 11.87 5.54 -5.12
CA ALA A 117 12.09 4.25 -4.48
C ALA A 117 12.47 3.15 -5.49
N GLY A 118 13.35 2.24 -5.06
CA GLY A 118 13.80 1.11 -5.86
C GLY A 118 14.51 1.48 -7.17
N GLU A 119 14.79 0.47 -7.98
CA GLU A 119 15.51 0.65 -9.26
C GLU A 119 14.67 1.46 -10.27
N SER A 120 13.35 1.21 -10.32
CA SER A 120 12.44 1.93 -11.21
C SER A 120 12.35 3.42 -10.89
N GLY A 121 12.28 3.79 -9.60
CA GLY A 121 12.28 5.17 -9.15
C GLY A 121 13.57 5.91 -9.50
N ARG A 122 14.72 5.30 -9.20
CA ARG A 122 16.03 5.88 -9.55
C ARG A 122 16.19 6.06 -11.07
N ALA A 123 15.78 5.07 -11.86
CA ALA A 123 15.81 5.16 -13.32
C ALA A 123 14.89 6.26 -13.88
N PHE A 124 13.71 6.46 -13.29
CA PHE A 124 12.80 7.55 -13.63
C PHE A 124 13.40 8.92 -13.33
N VAL A 125 13.90 9.12 -12.10
CA VAL A 125 14.52 10.39 -11.69
C VAL A 125 15.73 10.70 -12.57
N ALA A 126 16.55 9.71 -12.91
CA ALA A 126 17.68 9.87 -13.83
C ALA A 126 17.24 10.25 -15.25
N THR A 127 16.21 9.59 -15.78
CA THR A 127 15.66 9.89 -17.11
C THR A 127 15.11 11.32 -17.16
N LEU A 128 14.40 11.75 -16.12
CA LEU A 128 13.86 13.11 -16.03
C LEU A 128 14.98 14.14 -15.92
N ALA A 129 15.96 13.92 -15.06
CA ALA A 129 17.11 14.81 -14.90
C ALA A 129 17.88 15.01 -16.22
N ALA A 130 18.11 13.92 -16.96
CA ALA A 130 18.74 13.97 -18.27
C ALA A 130 17.90 14.76 -19.29
N ALA A 131 16.58 14.58 -19.30
CA ALA A 131 15.68 15.28 -20.21
C ALA A 131 15.60 16.79 -19.90
N LEU A 132 15.55 17.16 -18.62
CA LEU A 132 15.45 18.54 -18.17
C LEU A 132 16.80 19.28 -18.19
N GLY A 133 17.92 18.55 -18.16
CA GLY A 133 19.25 19.15 -18.00
C GLY A 133 19.43 19.84 -16.64
N SER A 134 18.69 19.38 -15.63
CA SER A 134 18.64 19.93 -14.27
C SER A 134 18.81 18.83 -13.24
N ARG A 135 19.19 19.20 -12.00
CA ARG A 135 19.10 18.29 -10.86
C ARG A 135 17.63 18.02 -10.51
N VAL A 136 17.27 16.76 -10.34
CA VAL A 136 15.94 16.32 -9.90
C VAL A 136 16.06 15.63 -8.55
N LEU A 137 15.20 16.02 -7.60
CA LEU A 137 15.08 15.41 -6.27
C LEU A 137 13.74 14.70 -6.11
N ALA A 138 13.74 13.55 -5.45
CA ALA A 138 12.55 12.74 -5.14
C ALA A 138 12.78 11.98 -3.82
N SER A 139 11.70 11.51 -3.20
CA SER A 139 11.78 10.65 -2.00
C SER A 139 11.80 9.17 -2.38
N SER A 140 12.62 8.36 -1.70
CA SER A 140 12.54 6.90 -1.73
C SER A 140 11.58 6.31 -0.69
N THR A 141 11.08 7.14 0.23
CA THR A 141 10.10 6.80 1.27
C THR A 141 8.74 7.46 0.98
N PRO A 142 7.67 7.08 1.69
CA PRO A 142 6.40 7.79 1.56
C PRO A 142 6.57 9.28 1.91
N THR A 143 6.05 10.17 1.06
CA THR A 143 6.17 11.62 1.28
C THR A 143 4.92 12.12 1.97
N GLY A 144 5.00 12.63 3.21
CA GLY A 144 3.83 13.11 3.95
C GLY A 144 3.93 12.97 5.48
N ALA A 145 2.80 12.69 6.12
CA ALA A 145 2.65 12.64 7.57
C ALA A 145 3.48 11.52 8.22
N ALA A 146 4.26 11.88 9.25
CA ALA A 146 5.02 10.91 10.06
C ALA A 146 4.12 9.87 10.75
N SER A 147 2.91 10.27 11.15
CA SER A 147 1.91 9.37 11.73
C SER A 147 1.41 8.28 10.76
N ARG A 148 1.63 8.45 9.45
CA ARG A 148 1.33 7.47 8.40
C ARG A 148 2.59 6.84 7.80
N GLY A 149 3.74 6.93 8.49
CA GLY A 149 5.01 6.39 8.03
C GLY A 149 5.67 7.18 6.90
N GLY A 150 5.20 8.41 6.63
CA GLY A 150 5.81 9.32 5.67
C GLY A 150 6.79 10.30 6.28
N ASP A 151 7.62 10.89 5.43
CA ASP A 151 8.52 11.97 5.79
C ASP A 151 8.55 13.04 4.67
N TRP A 152 9.35 14.08 4.86
CA TRP A 152 9.57 15.11 3.84
C TRP A 152 11.04 15.12 3.39
N ASN A 153 11.63 13.92 3.30
CA ASN A 153 13.01 13.70 2.90
C ASN A 153 13.09 13.41 1.40
N PHE A 154 14.02 14.05 0.69
CA PHE A 154 14.24 13.85 -0.75
C PHE A 154 15.65 13.31 -0.98
N ASP A 155 15.84 12.05 -0.62
CA ASP A 155 17.13 11.35 -0.60
C ASP A 155 17.60 10.88 -1.99
N VAL A 156 16.70 10.82 -2.98
CA VAL A 156 17.03 10.45 -4.36
C VAL A 156 17.26 11.70 -5.18
N ALA A 157 18.52 11.98 -5.48
CA ALA A 157 18.91 13.14 -6.28
C ALA A 157 19.81 12.75 -7.46
N VAL A 158 19.45 13.19 -8.67
CA VAL A 158 20.21 12.92 -9.90
C VAL A 158 20.35 14.20 -10.73
N GLY A 159 21.52 14.42 -11.35
CA GLY A 159 21.80 15.57 -12.24
C GLY A 159 22.80 16.58 -11.68
N ALA A 160 23.28 17.48 -12.55
CA ALA A 160 24.35 18.43 -12.24
C ALA A 160 23.81 19.85 -11.98
N SER A 161 23.76 20.27 -10.72
CA SER A 161 23.71 21.68 -10.29
C SER A 161 24.08 21.80 -8.79
N GLN A 162 24.41 23.02 -8.35
CA GLN A 162 24.93 23.33 -7.01
C GLN A 162 24.04 22.81 -5.86
N MET A 163 24.69 22.48 -4.74
CA MET A 163 24.06 22.17 -3.46
C MET A 163 23.19 23.34 -2.99
N VAL A 164 21.88 23.26 -3.22
CA VAL A 164 20.89 24.14 -2.59
C VAL A 164 20.00 23.27 -1.72
N SER A 165 19.67 23.75 -0.52
CA SER A 165 18.67 23.12 0.34
C SER A 165 17.29 23.25 -0.33
N SER A 166 16.83 22.15 -0.94
CA SER A 166 15.63 22.10 -1.79
C SER A 166 14.32 21.95 -1.02
N ASN A 167 14.35 21.91 0.31
CA ASN A 167 13.15 21.72 1.12
C ASN A 167 12.43 23.05 1.26
N LEU A 168 11.43 23.26 0.39
CA LEU A 168 10.58 24.45 0.39
C LEU A 168 9.50 24.42 1.48
N ILE A 169 9.18 23.24 2.00
CA ILE A 169 8.15 23.06 3.03
C ILE A 169 8.84 23.01 4.39
N GLU A 170 8.49 23.94 5.29
CA GLU A 170 9.03 23.94 6.66
C GLU A 170 8.51 22.73 7.44
N LEU A 171 9.40 22.03 8.14
CA LEU A 171 9.09 20.77 8.85
C LEU A 171 7.95 20.93 9.87
N ASP A 172 7.84 22.10 10.50
CA ASP A 172 6.79 22.40 11.49
C ASP A 172 5.39 22.52 10.84
N GLY A 173 5.31 23.05 9.61
CA GLY A 173 4.07 23.08 8.83
C GLY A 173 3.77 21.74 8.13
N ALA A 174 4.82 20.99 7.79
CA ALA A 174 4.71 19.65 7.21
C ALA A 174 4.20 18.60 8.22
N ALA A 175 4.44 18.81 9.52
CA ALA A 175 3.98 17.96 10.62
C ALA A 175 2.46 18.06 10.88
N LEU A 176 1.80 19.12 10.41
CA LEU A 176 0.36 19.33 10.55
C LEU A 176 -0.46 18.73 9.40
N TRP A 177 0.19 18.30 8.33
CA TRP A 177 -0.50 17.71 7.18
C TRP A 177 -0.87 16.24 7.46
N PRO A 178 -2.14 15.82 7.29
CA PRO A 178 -2.62 14.54 7.82
C PRO A 178 -2.45 13.32 6.89
N GLY A 179 -2.00 13.50 5.64
CA GLY A 179 -2.04 12.47 4.59
C GLY A 179 -0.66 11.92 4.15
N LEU A 180 -0.65 11.15 3.06
CA LEU A 180 0.52 10.86 2.22
C LEU A 180 0.27 11.39 0.81
N LEU A 181 1.30 11.81 0.07
CA LEU A 181 1.19 12.27 -1.32
C LEU A 181 1.14 11.07 -2.30
N ASP A 182 0.38 10.04 -1.95
CA ASP A 182 0.23 8.80 -2.70
C ASP A 182 -0.87 8.90 -3.76
N VAL A 183 -0.91 7.96 -4.70
CA VAL A 183 -1.99 7.90 -5.66
C VAL A 183 -3.21 7.26 -5.00
N ASP A 184 -4.00 8.09 -4.32
CA ASP A 184 -5.18 7.69 -3.58
C ASP A 184 -6.39 7.45 -4.52
N VAL A 185 -7.00 6.27 -4.41
CA VAL A 185 -8.35 6.01 -4.92
C VAL A 185 -9.29 6.06 -3.73
N THR A 186 -9.84 7.25 -3.46
CA THR A 186 -10.89 7.40 -2.45
C THR A 186 -12.23 6.96 -3.03
N SER A 187 -12.86 5.95 -2.43
CA SER A 187 -14.30 5.72 -2.60
C SER A 187 -15.04 6.13 -1.33
N ASN A 188 -16.02 7.03 -1.49
CA ASN A 188 -16.95 7.40 -0.43
C ASN A 188 -18.24 6.59 -0.60
N SER A 189 -18.79 6.06 0.49
CA SER A 189 -20.15 5.45 0.48
C SER A 189 -21.26 6.46 0.15
N GLY A 190 -20.93 7.76 0.08
CA GLY A 190 -21.87 8.83 -0.26
C GLY A 190 -21.93 9.26 -1.74
N ASP A 191 -21.18 8.62 -2.65
CA ASP A 191 -21.05 9.09 -4.05
C ASP A 191 -21.79 8.22 -5.10
N ASP A 192 -22.45 7.12 -4.69
CA ASP A 192 -23.38 6.37 -5.54
C ASP A 192 -24.61 5.94 -4.72
N SER A 193 -25.81 6.00 -5.29
CA SER A 193 -27.07 5.89 -4.55
C SER A 193 -27.35 4.51 -3.92
N ASP A 194 -26.49 3.52 -4.15
CA ASP A 194 -26.74 2.10 -3.83
C ASP A 194 -25.56 1.38 -3.12
N ASN A 195 -24.61 2.08 -2.47
CA ASN A 195 -23.45 1.45 -1.80
C ASN A 195 -22.66 0.47 -2.72
N THR A 196 -22.70 0.71 -4.03
CA THR A 196 -22.10 -0.15 -5.06
C THR A 196 -20.84 0.51 -5.60
N LEU A 197 -19.75 -0.25 -5.62
CA LEU A 197 -18.54 0.16 -6.34
C LEU A 197 -18.68 -0.26 -7.80
N GLN A 198 -18.99 0.70 -8.66
CA GLN A 198 -18.84 0.56 -10.09
C GLN A 198 -17.38 0.82 -10.45
N TRP A 199 -16.63 -0.25 -10.74
CA TRP A 199 -15.20 -0.16 -11.06
C TRP A 199 -14.91 0.76 -12.25
N ALA A 200 -15.87 1.13 -13.11
CA ALA A 200 -15.65 2.12 -14.17
C ALA A 200 -15.30 3.53 -13.65
N ALA A 201 -15.88 3.97 -12.52
CA ALA A 201 -15.58 5.26 -11.88
C ALA A 201 -14.21 5.24 -11.16
N VAL A 202 -13.90 4.11 -10.51
CA VAL A 202 -12.58 3.84 -9.94
C VAL A 202 -11.53 3.70 -11.03
N THR A 203 -11.83 3.02 -12.14
CA THR A 203 -10.96 2.85 -13.32
C THR A 203 -10.74 4.17 -14.04
N ALA A 204 -11.66 5.12 -14.05
CA ALA A 204 -11.41 6.45 -14.61
C ALA A 204 -10.36 7.24 -13.79
N ASN A 205 -10.39 7.10 -12.46
CA ASN A 205 -9.39 7.68 -11.54
C ASN A 205 -8.09 6.86 -11.49
N ALA A 206 -8.18 5.53 -11.62
CA ALA A 206 -7.08 4.57 -11.56
C ALA A 206 -6.39 4.34 -12.92
N ALA A 207 -7.04 4.57 -14.07
CA ALA A 207 -6.38 4.53 -15.39
C ALA A 207 -5.39 5.70 -15.56
N ALA A 208 -5.54 6.78 -14.79
CA ALA A 208 -4.50 7.80 -14.65
C ALA A 208 -3.29 7.30 -13.80
N ALA A 209 -3.48 6.23 -13.02
CA ALA A 209 -2.57 5.67 -12.02
C ALA A 209 -2.02 4.27 -12.35
N LEU A 210 -2.52 3.57 -13.37
CA LEU A 210 -2.14 2.19 -13.66
C LEU A 210 -0.98 2.10 -14.64
N GLU A 211 -0.17 1.04 -14.48
CA GLU A 211 1.04 0.54 -15.17
C GLU A 211 2.40 0.80 -14.47
N THR A 212 2.92 -0.24 -13.80
CA THR A 212 4.23 -0.44 -13.10
C THR A 212 4.34 -0.06 -11.60
N PRO A 213 5.18 -0.79 -10.81
CA PRO A 213 4.84 -1.29 -9.48
C PRO A 213 5.17 -0.34 -8.32
N GLY A 214 4.32 -0.42 -7.30
CA GLY A 214 4.43 0.29 -6.03
C GLY A 214 3.05 0.77 -5.62
N TYR A 215 2.27 -0.16 -5.06
CA TYR A 215 0.95 -0.04 -4.40
C TYR A 215 -0.12 0.85 -5.04
N GLN A 216 -1.29 0.26 -5.34
CA GLN A 216 -2.55 0.95 -5.52
C GLN A 216 -3.24 1.01 -4.16
N ASN A 217 -3.35 2.18 -3.54
CA ASN A 217 -4.12 2.30 -2.30
C ASN A 217 -5.58 2.58 -2.65
N VAL A 218 -6.46 1.69 -2.22
CA VAL A 218 -7.91 1.86 -2.26
C VAL A 218 -8.33 2.18 -0.83
N HIS A 219 -8.49 3.48 -0.57
CA HIS A 219 -8.89 3.97 0.74
C HIS A 219 -10.40 4.16 0.79
N PHE A 220 -11.06 3.44 1.68
CA PHE A 220 -12.48 3.65 1.95
C PHE A 220 -12.65 4.74 3.03
N SER A 221 -13.24 5.87 2.64
CA SER A 221 -13.47 7.02 3.53
C SER A 221 -14.95 7.35 3.68
N ASN A 222 -15.27 8.11 4.74
CA ASN A 222 -16.65 8.55 5.05
C ASN A 222 -17.65 7.40 5.27
N LEU A 223 -17.15 6.25 5.71
CA LEU A 223 -17.95 5.08 6.03
C LEU A 223 -18.67 5.25 7.37
N LEU A 224 -19.77 4.51 7.54
CA LEU A 224 -20.44 4.35 8.83
C LEU A 224 -19.64 3.41 9.76
N PRO A 225 -19.96 3.35 11.07
CA PRO A 225 -19.30 2.41 12.01
C PRO A 225 -19.33 0.95 11.54
N VAL A 226 -20.38 0.57 10.83
CA VAL A 226 -20.53 -0.69 10.11
C VAL A 226 -21.01 -0.35 8.71
N ASP A 227 -20.27 -0.77 7.68
CA ASP A 227 -20.61 -0.47 6.30
C ASP A 227 -20.46 -1.70 5.39
N THR A 228 -21.19 -1.71 4.28
CA THR A 228 -21.11 -2.76 3.26
C THR A 228 -20.91 -2.15 1.88
N ILE A 229 -19.97 -2.72 1.16
CA ILE A 229 -19.55 -2.35 -0.18
C ILE A 229 -19.81 -3.53 -1.11
N ASN A 230 -20.59 -3.27 -2.16
CA ASN A 230 -20.89 -4.27 -3.19
C ASN A 230 -20.08 -4.00 -4.46
N LEU A 231 -19.26 -4.97 -4.87
CA LEU A 231 -18.53 -4.97 -6.14
C LEU A 231 -19.47 -5.35 -7.28
N ALA A 232 -19.58 -4.50 -8.31
CA ALA A 232 -20.47 -4.71 -9.44
C ALA A 232 -20.07 -5.90 -10.35
N ALA A 233 -21.06 -6.53 -10.98
CA ALA A 233 -20.97 -7.79 -11.76
C ALA A 233 -20.01 -7.75 -12.98
N SER A 234 -19.74 -6.56 -13.54
CA SER A 234 -18.89 -6.40 -14.72
C SER A 234 -18.54 -4.91 -14.93
N PRO A 235 -17.29 -4.56 -15.32
CA PRO A 235 -16.14 -5.45 -15.52
C PRO A 235 -15.68 -6.13 -14.21
N THR A 236 -15.08 -7.33 -14.29
CA THR A 236 -14.43 -7.98 -13.15
C THR A 236 -13.48 -6.99 -12.49
N PHE A 237 -13.49 -6.93 -11.16
CA PHE A 237 -12.62 -6.04 -10.40
C PHE A 237 -11.18 -6.54 -10.58
N THR A 238 -10.44 -5.92 -11.52
CA THR A 238 -9.12 -6.41 -11.96
C THR A 238 -8.02 -5.47 -11.48
N LEU A 239 -7.10 -5.98 -10.67
CA LEU A 239 -5.98 -5.24 -10.10
C LEU A 239 -4.68 -5.58 -10.85
N GLY A 240 -4.25 -4.69 -11.76
CA GLY A 240 -3.02 -4.87 -12.55
C GLY A 240 -1.70 -4.60 -11.80
N ALA A 241 -1.74 -4.28 -10.51
CA ALA A 241 -0.57 -4.06 -9.66
C ALA A 241 -0.87 -4.44 -8.20
N ALA A 242 0.14 -4.40 -7.34
CA ALA A 242 -0.05 -4.57 -5.90
C ALA A 242 -1.10 -3.57 -5.40
N ALA A 243 -2.09 -3.98 -4.62
CA ALA A 243 -3.12 -3.09 -4.08
C ALA A 243 -3.22 -3.20 -2.56
N SER A 244 -3.39 -2.09 -1.86
CA SER A 244 -3.73 -2.05 -0.43
C SER A 244 -5.17 -1.60 -0.27
N PHE A 245 -5.94 -2.31 0.54
CA PHE A 245 -7.27 -1.90 0.96
C PHE A 245 -7.19 -1.51 2.43
N ASP A 246 -7.58 -0.27 2.72
CA ASP A 246 -7.66 0.24 4.09
C ASP A 246 -8.96 1.04 4.30
N PHE A 247 -9.34 1.17 5.57
CA PHE A 247 -10.42 2.06 5.97
C PHE A 247 -10.09 2.69 7.33
N THR A 248 -10.42 3.96 7.48
CA THR A 248 -10.06 4.74 8.67
C THR A 248 -11.29 5.47 9.25
N GLY A 249 -11.12 6.10 10.41
CA GLY A 249 -12.17 6.89 11.05
C GLY A 249 -12.98 6.12 12.09
N THR A 250 -14.31 6.25 12.08
CA THR A 250 -15.22 5.62 13.06
C THR A 250 -15.62 4.19 12.69
N THR A 251 -15.21 3.72 11.52
CA THR A 251 -15.55 2.39 11.02
C THR A 251 -14.83 1.30 11.80
N THR A 252 -15.64 0.41 12.36
CA THR A 252 -15.23 -0.76 13.13
C THR A 252 -15.40 -2.05 12.33
N SER A 253 -16.31 -2.05 11.34
CA SER A 253 -16.54 -3.19 10.47
C SER A 253 -16.83 -2.75 9.04
N LEU A 254 -16.12 -3.34 8.09
CA LEU A 254 -16.37 -3.19 6.66
C LEU A 254 -16.63 -4.57 6.06
N THR A 255 -17.69 -4.70 5.28
CA THR A 255 -17.94 -5.89 4.44
C THR A 255 -17.77 -5.53 2.98
N ILE A 256 -16.98 -6.30 2.24
CA ILE A 256 -16.82 -6.22 0.79
C ILE A 256 -17.36 -7.52 0.19
N GLY A 257 -18.32 -7.43 -0.72
CA GLY A 257 -18.91 -8.58 -1.41
C GLY A 257 -19.29 -8.26 -2.85
N GLY A 258 -20.03 -9.15 -3.51
CA GLY A 258 -20.38 -9.00 -4.92
C GLY A 258 -19.49 -9.85 -5.81
N SER A 259 -19.02 -9.28 -6.92
CA SER A 259 -18.13 -9.98 -7.86
C SER A 259 -16.80 -10.42 -7.26
N ASP A 260 -16.19 -11.44 -7.86
CA ASP A 260 -14.83 -11.86 -7.54
C ASP A 260 -13.79 -10.80 -7.97
N ILE A 261 -12.73 -10.72 -7.17
CA ILE A 261 -11.53 -9.92 -7.41
C ILE A 261 -10.56 -10.76 -8.26
N VAL A 262 -10.04 -10.16 -9.31
CA VAL A 262 -8.97 -10.72 -10.13
C VAL A 262 -7.72 -9.88 -9.89
N ALA A 263 -6.66 -10.46 -9.33
CA ALA A 263 -5.42 -9.75 -9.01
C ALA A 263 -4.26 -10.30 -9.83
N ASP A 264 -3.57 -9.41 -10.55
CA ASP A 264 -2.35 -9.76 -11.29
C ASP A 264 -1.09 -9.63 -10.42
N SER A 265 -1.22 -9.24 -9.15
CA SER A 265 -0.12 -9.02 -8.20
C SER A 265 -0.55 -9.25 -6.74
N HIS A 266 0.11 -8.58 -5.78
CA HIS A 266 -0.15 -8.71 -4.34
C HIS A 266 -1.43 -7.95 -3.92
N LEU A 267 -2.15 -8.46 -2.93
CA LEU A 267 -3.26 -7.75 -2.30
C LEU A 267 -2.97 -7.62 -0.80
N TYR A 268 -2.96 -6.40 -0.30
CA TYR A 268 -2.64 -6.03 1.07
C TYR A 268 -3.91 -5.55 1.77
N PHE A 269 -4.04 -5.93 3.03
CA PHE A 269 -5.07 -5.46 3.94
C PHE A 269 -4.39 -4.96 5.21
N ASP A 270 -4.57 -3.69 5.53
CA ASP A 270 -4.10 -3.11 6.79
C ASP A 270 -5.30 -2.76 7.66
N ILE A 271 -5.60 -3.63 8.62
CA ILE A 271 -6.78 -3.58 9.48
C ILE A 271 -6.32 -3.35 10.90
N SER A 272 -6.61 -2.17 11.45
CA SER A 272 -6.15 -1.80 12.79
C SER A 272 -6.80 -2.67 13.88
N ALA A 273 -6.14 -2.76 15.03
CA ALA A 273 -6.69 -3.45 16.20
C ALA A 273 -8.11 -2.99 16.55
N GLY A 274 -9.01 -3.96 16.74
CA GLY A 274 -10.43 -3.71 17.00
C GLY A 274 -11.30 -3.46 15.77
N GLN A 275 -10.70 -3.35 14.57
CA GLN A 275 -11.44 -3.31 13.30
C GLN A 275 -11.62 -4.71 12.72
N SER A 276 -12.64 -4.85 11.88
CA SER A 276 -12.94 -6.07 11.14
C SER A 276 -13.18 -5.79 9.65
N LEU A 277 -12.54 -6.57 8.78
CA LEU A 277 -12.85 -6.61 7.35
C LEU A 277 -13.44 -7.97 7.00
N THR A 278 -14.58 -8.02 6.32
CA THR A 278 -15.14 -9.25 5.76
C THR A 278 -15.08 -9.20 4.25
N LEU A 279 -14.42 -10.16 3.61
CA LEU A 279 -14.36 -10.31 2.16
C LEU A 279 -15.18 -11.54 1.74
N ASN A 280 -16.38 -11.28 1.23
CA ASN A 280 -17.29 -12.30 0.69
C ASN A 280 -17.00 -12.64 -0.78
N SER A 281 -16.33 -11.74 -1.50
CA SER A 281 -15.88 -11.96 -2.87
C SER A 281 -14.71 -12.96 -2.93
N GLY A 282 -14.69 -13.82 -3.94
CA GLY A 282 -13.51 -14.64 -4.25
C GLY A 282 -12.34 -13.77 -4.71
N VAL A 283 -11.13 -14.29 -4.58
CA VAL A 283 -9.90 -13.66 -5.09
C VAL A 283 -9.19 -14.67 -5.98
N SER A 284 -8.97 -14.32 -7.23
CA SER A 284 -8.21 -15.13 -8.19
C SER A 284 -6.95 -14.41 -8.61
N PHE A 285 -5.82 -15.12 -8.63
CA PHE A 285 -4.55 -14.56 -9.06
C PHE A 285 -4.11 -15.15 -10.40
N THR A 286 -3.65 -14.30 -11.34
CA THR A 286 -3.52 -14.65 -12.78
C THR A 286 -2.08 -14.94 -13.29
N GLY A 287 -1.03 -14.46 -12.60
CA GLY A 287 0.39 -14.87 -12.75
C GLY A 287 0.97 -15.77 -11.62
N GLY A 288 2.29 -15.79 -11.39
CA GLY A 288 3.01 -16.69 -10.47
C GLY A 288 2.74 -16.55 -8.96
N SER A 289 3.74 -16.73 -8.09
CA SER A 289 3.52 -16.67 -6.61
C SER A 289 3.06 -15.28 -6.17
N PHE A 290 1.80 -15.16 -5.73
CA PHE A 290 1.24 -13.90 -5.23
C PHE A 290 0.78 -13.99 -3.79
N VAL A 291 0.74 -12.85 -3.10
CA VAL A 291 0.51 -12.77 -1.66
C VAL A 291 -0.77 -12.01 -1.36
N LEU A 292 -1.58 -12.57 -0.46
CA LEU A 292 -2.58 -11.87 0.33
C LEU A 292 -1.96 -11.52 1.69
N GLN A 293 -1.63 -10.26 1.94
CA GLN A 293 -0.95 -9.85 3.17
C GLN A 293 -1.92 -9.14 4.11
N THR A 294 -2.00 -9.59 5.37
CA THR A 294 -2.86 -8.99 6.38
C THR A 294 -2.03 -8.50 7.56
N ALA A 295 -2.17 -7.22 7.92
CA ALA A 295 -1.44 -6.54 8.99
C ALA A 295 -2.38 -5.60 9.77
N GLY A 296 -1.92 -5.10 10.92
CA GLY A 296 -2.61 -4.06 11.70
C GLY A 296 -3.27 -4.53 13.01
N GLY A 297 -3.33 -5.84 13.26
CA GLY A 297 -3.79 -6.40 14.54
C GLY A 297 -5.31 -6.52 14.69
N GLY A 298 -6.07 -6.23 13.63
CA GLY A 298 -7.51 -6.46 13.56
C GLY A 298 -7.90 -7.88 13.12
N THR A 299 -9.15 -8.02 12.69
CA THR A 299 -9.70 -9.28 12.17
C THR A 299 -10.02 -9.16 10.69
N ILE A 300 -9.65 -10.16 9.89
CA ILE A 300 -10.05 -10.24 8.49
C ILE A 300 -10.68 -11.60 8.18
N ALA A 301 -11.93 -11.60 7.71
CA ALA A 301 -12.63 -12.80 7.30
C ALA A 301 -12.59 -12.98 5.78
N LEU A 302 -12.01 -14.10 5.35
CA LEU A 302 -11.87 -14.50 3.95
C LEU A 302 -12.90 -15.59 3.66
N ASN A 303 -14.07 -15.16 3.20
CA ASN A 303 -15.21 -16.04 2.91
C ASN A 303 -15.25 -16.45 1.43
N GLY A 304 -14.73 -15.64 0.52
CA GLY A 304 -14.59 -16.02 -0.89
C GLY A 304 -13.43 -16.99 -1.15
N SER A 305 -13.52 -17.76 -2.24
CA SER A 305 -12.45 -18.68 -2.64
C SER A 305 -11.18 -17.93 -3.05
N ILE A 306 -10.01 -18.39 -2.61
CA ILE A 306 -8.70 -17.83 -3.00
C ILE A 306 -8.02 -18.78 -3.97
N SER A 307 -7.92 -18.41 -5.25
CA SER A 307 -7.44 -19.26 -6.35
C SER A 307 -6.15 -18.77 -7.03
N GLY A 308 -5.39 -19.67 -7.66
CA GLY A 308 -4.12 -19.38 -8.34
C GLY A 308 -2.90 -19.98 -7.62
N THR A 309 -1.68 -19.55 -7.96
CA THR A 309 -0.46 -19.89 -7.19
C THR A 309 -0.30 -18.93 -6.02
N SER A 310 -1.22 -19.02 -5.07
CA SER A 310 -1.42 -18.01 -4.04
C SER A 310 -0.74 -18.36 -2.72
N ARG A 311 -0.33 -17.33 -1.98
CA ARG A 311 0.24 -17.38 -0.63
C ARG A 311 -0.54 -16.39 0.24
N ILE A 312 -0.80 -16.74 1.49
CA ILE A 312 -1.47 -15.87 2.47
C ILE A 312 -0.48 -15.58 3.59
N TRP A 313 -0.19 -14.31 3.83
CA TRP A 313 0.64 -13.86 4.96
C TRP A 313 -0.24 -13.22 6.02
N VAL A 314 -0.25 -13.81 7.20
CA VAL A 314 -0.94 -13.26 8.37
C VAL A 314 0.12 -12.79 9.35
N LEU A 315 0.21 -11.46 9.54
CA LEU A 315 1.24 -10.84 10.38
C LEU A 315 0.69 -9.72 11.26
N GLY A 316 1.55 -9.17 12.12
CA GLY A 316 1.25 -7.97 12.91
C GLY A 316 0.14 -8.19 13.94
N GLY A 317 0.02 -9.39 14.51
CA GLY A 317 -1.01 -9.73 15.49
C GLY A 317 -2.42 -9.90 14.91
N THR A 318 -2.56 -9.89 13.58
CA THR A 318 -3.85 -10.02 12.90
C THR A 318 -4.48 -11.40 13.13
N THR A 319 -5.82 -11.44 13.22
CA THR A 319 -6.60 -12.68 13.13
C THR A 319 -7.19 -12.82 11.73
N ALA A 320 -6.70 -13.77 10.93
CA ALA A 320 -7.31 -14.14 9.66
C ALA A 320 -8.31 -15.28 9.87
N GLU A 321 -9.58 -15.04 9.55
CA GLU A 321 -10.62 -16.06 9.54
C GLU A 321 -10.74 -16.68 8.14
N ILE A 322 -10.65 -18.01 8.04
CA ILE A 322 -10.72 -18.74 6.77
C ILE A 322 -11.92 -19.69 6.84
N GLY A 323 -12.88 -19.47 5.95
CA GLY A 323 -14.12 -20.27 5.87
C GLY A 323 -14.25 -21.11 4.60
N THR A 324 -13.44 -20.85 3.57
CA THR A 324 -13.53 -21.51 2.26
C THR A 324 -12.14 -21.77 1.70
N THR A 325 -11.97 -22.82 0.88
CA THR A 325 -10.77 -22.97 0.04
C THR A 325 -11.05 -23.74 -1.25
N THR A 326 -10.63 -23.19 -2.39
CA THR A 326 -10.24 -23.93 -3.59
C THR A 326 -8.89 -23.37 -4.07
N SER A 327 -7.93 -24.21 -4.47
CA SER A 327 -6.51 -23.93 -4.86
C SER A 327 -5.38 -24.11 -3.82
N ALA A 328 -5.68 -24.42 -2.56
CA ALA A 328 -4.66 -24.83 -1.56
C ALA A 328 -3.46 -23.85 -1.41
N PRO A 329 -3.70 -22.56 -1.09
CA PRO A 329 -2.60 -21.60 -0.93
C PRO A 329 -1.64 -22.02 0.18
N LEU A 330 -0.37 -21.62 0.09
CA LEU A 330 0.55 -21.65 1.24
C LEU A 330 0.11 -20.57 2.24
N ILE A 331 -0.02 -20.91 3.51
CA ILE A 331 -0.41 -19.96 4.58
C ILE A 331 0.78 -19.76 5.51
N ASP A 332 1.23 -18.52 5.65
CA ASP A 332 2.19 -18.13 6.66
C ASP A 332 1.52 -17.43 7.83
N ILE A 333 1.97 -17.80 9.02
CA ILE A 333 1.54 -17.20 10.26
C ILE A 333 2.79 -16.67 10.96
N LEU A 334 2.90 -15.35 11.09
CA LEU A 334 4.08 -14.66 11.61
C LEU A 334 3.67 -13.57 12.61
N GLY A 335 4.61 -13.02 13.38
CA GLY A 335 4.36 -11.80 14.16
C GLY A 335 3.22 -11.91 15.17
N ASN A 336 3.10 -13.05 15.86
CA ASN A 336 2.08 -13.32 16.88
C ASN A 336 0.64 -13.35 16.34
N SER A 337 0.46 -13.70 15.06
CA SER A 337 -0.84 -13.76 14.40
C SER A 337 -1.60 -15.07 14.61
N THR A 338 -2.89 -15.01 14.28
CA THR A 338 -3.83 -16.13 14.38
C THR A 338 -4.47 -16.43 13.03
N VAL A 339 -4.48 -17.70 12.63
CA VAL A 339 -5.40 -18.22 11.61
C VAL A 339 -6.52 -18.93 12.33
N ARG A 340 -7.76 -18.44 12.16
CA ARG A 340 -8.97 -19.05 12.69
C ARG A 340 -9.77 -19.71 11.57
N PHE A 341 -10.10 -20.98 11.73
CA PHE A 341 -10.97 -21.69 10.80
C PHE A 341 -12.43 -21.58 11.24
N THR A 342 -13.29 -21.08 10.35
CA THR A 342 -14.70 -20.83 10.67
C THR A 342 -15.63 -21.95 10.24
N THR A 343 -15.14 -22.92 9.47
CA THR A 343 -15.91 -24.07 8.99
C THR A 343 -15.17 -25.39 9.26
N SER A 344 -15.93 -26.45 9.53
CA SER A 344 -15.39 -27.81 9.65
C SER A 344 -15.09 -28.38 8.27
N ALA A 345 -13.82 -28.58 7.94
CA ALA A 345 -13.37 -28.99 6.60
C ALA A 345 -11.97 -29.60 6.61
N THR A 346 -11.56 -30.14 5.46
CA THR A 346 -10.16 -30.50 5.19
C THR A 346 -9.52 -29.43 4.32
N TYR A 347 -8.39 -28.91 4.78
CA TYR A 347 -7.57 -27.91 4.13
C TYR A 347 -6.28 -28.57 3.63
N THR A 348 -6.04 -28.48 2.34
CA THR A 348 -4.85 -29.04 1.67
C THR A 348 -3.67 -28.07 1.65
N SER A 349 -3.85 -26.87 2.19
CA SER A 349 -2.84 -25.84 2.32
C SER A 349 -1.63 -26.32 3.14
N ASN A 350 -0.44 -26.01 2.65
CA ASN A 350 0.74 -26.01 3.49
C ASN A 350 0.67 -24.81 4.45
N ILE A 351 1.24 -24.98 5.64
CA ILE A 351 1.37 -23.90 6.63
C ILE A 351 2.85 -23.71 6.97
N GLU A 352 3.33 -22.48 6.94
CA GLU A 352 4.64 -22.07 7.41
C GLU A 352 4.48 -21.20 8.67
N VAL A 353 5.11 -21.61 9.77
CA VAL A 353 5.01 -20.90 11.06
C VAL A 353 6.29 -20.13 11.37
N GLN A 354 6.14 -18.89 11.85
CA GLN A 354 7.20 -18.01 12.33
C GLN A 354 6.79 -17.32 13.65
N ASP A 355 7.76 -17.00 14.52
CA ASP A 355 7.51 -16.40 15.83
C ASP A 355 6.52 -17.24 16.66
N THR A 356 5.51 -16.62 17.28
CA THR A 356 4.34 -17.33 17.79
C THR A 356 3.26 -17.34 16.72
N ALA A 357 2.86 -18.53 16.27
CA ALA A 357 1.77 -18.73 15.33
C ALA A 357 0.60 -19.43 16.04
N THR A 358 -0.62 -18.94 15.87
CA THR A 358 -1.81 -19.58 16.44
C THR A 358 -2.70 -20.17 15.36
N ILE A 359 -3.04 -21.45 15.49
CA ILE A 359 -4.15 -22.10 14.79
C ILE A 359 -5.33 -22.19 15.75
N ASP A 360 -6.39 -21.44 15.45
CA ASP A 360 -7.64 -21.46 16.17
C ASP A 360 -8.70 -22.24 15.38
N THR A 361 -9.21 -23.33 15.95
CA THR A 361 -10.27 -24.10 15.31
C THR A 361 -11.67 -23.53 15.56
N GLY A 362 -11.82 -22.52 16.42
CA GLY A 362 -13.10 -22.20 17.02
C GLY A 362 -13.70 -23.48 17.62
N ALA A 363 -14.96 -23.75 17.31
CA ALA A 363 -15.66 -25.00 17.66
C ALA A 363 -15.60 -26.08 16.56
N ASN A 364 -14.82 -25.87 15.49
CA ASN A 364 -14.85 -26.69 14.28
C ASN A 364 -13.89 -27.87 14.29
N ASN A 365 -14.21 -28.89 13.49
CA ASN A 365 -13.30 -29.98 13.17
C ASN A 365 -12.52 -29.64 11.90
N VAL A 366 -11.24 -29.34 12.06
CA VAL A 366 -10.34 -28.85 11.01
C VAL A 366 -9.29 -29.92 10.75
N SER A 367 -9.19 -30.40 9.51
CA SER A 367 -8.11 -31.27 9.08
C SER A 367 -7.14 -30.52 8.19
N ILE A 368 -5.85 -30.59 8.47
CA ILE A 368 -4.78 -30.04 7.63
C ILE A 368 -3.99 -31.22 7.05
N SER A 369 -4.04 -31.37 5.72
CA SER A 369 -3.33 -32.42 5.00
C SER A 369 -2.06 -31.95 4.32
N GLY A 370 -1.87 -30.64 4.17
CA GLY A 370 -0.58 -30.06 3.82
C GLY A 370 0.44 -30.18 4.95
N THR A 371 1.70 -29.88 4.64
CA THR A 371 2.78 -29.86 5.62
C THR A 371 2.72 -28.59 6.47
N VAL A 372 2.84 -28.75 7.78
CA VAL A 372 3.18 -27.68 8.72
C VAL A 372 4.71 -27.63 8.86
N SER A 373 5.30 -26.57 8.34
CA SER A 373 6.73 -26.30 8.28
C SER A 373 7.08 -25.05 9.07
N GLN A 374 8.38 -24.77 9.21
CA GLN A 374 8.84 -23.54 9.86
C GLN A 374 9.60 -22.63 8.90
N GLY A 375 9.41 -21.32 9.09
CA GLY A 375 10.36 -20.29 8.70
C GLY A 375 11.07 -19.73 9.94
N GLY A 376 12.29 -19.19 9.81
CA GLY A 376 12.99 -18.55 10.93
C GLY A 376 13.56 -19.51 12.01
N ALA A 377 14.12 -18.93 13.08
CA ALA A 377 15.01 -19.63 14.03
C ALA A 377 14.34 -20.14 15.32
N THR A 378 13.26 -19.53 15.79
CA THR A 378 12.55 -19.92 17.03
C THR A 378 11.06 -19.72 16.87
N ASN A 379 10.29 -20.81 16.93
CA ASN A 379 8.86 -20.77 16.65
C ASN A 379 8.05 -21.49 17.73
N VAL A 380 6.87 -20.97 18.03
CA VAL A 380 5.86 -21.61 18.88
C VAL A 380 4.59 -21.75 18.07
N LEU A 381 4.08 -22.97 17.92
CA LEU A 381 2.76 -23.23 17.36
C LEU A 381 1.75 -23.42 18.47
N ALA A 382 0.77 -22.52 18.59
CA ALA A 382 -0.34 -22.65 19.51
C ALA A 382 -1.57 -23.22 18.79
N LYS A 383 -2.16 -24.26 19.38
CA LYS A 383 -3.52 -24.72 19.06
C LYS A 383 -4.48 -24.17 20.12
N THR A 384 -5.50 -23.45 19.67
CA THR A 384 -6.60 -22.96 20.50
C THR A 384 -7.95 -23.28 19.85
N GLY A 385 -9.05 -22.85 20.48
CA GLY A 385 -10.40 -23.23 20.11
C GLY A 385 -10.77 -24.62 20.64
N THR A 386 -12.05 -24.82 20.94
CA THR A 386 -12.59 -26.05 21.52
C THR A 386 -12.71 -27.21 20.53
N GLY A 387 -12.65 -26.91 19.23
CA GLY A 387 -12.70 -27.87 18.14
C GLY A 387 -11.45 -28.78 18.02
N THR A 388 -11.54 -29.71 17.08
CA THR A 388 -10.46 -30.68 16.78
C THR A 388 -9.60 -30.16 15.64
N LEU A 389 -8.28 -30.08 15.85
CA LEU A 389 -7.30 -29.94 14.78
C LEU A 389 -6.68 -31.30 14.48
N THR A 390 -6.92 -31.83 13.29
CA THR A 390 -6.26 -33.03 12.79
C THR A 390 -5.10 -32.63 11.90
N LEU A 391 -3.88 -33.05 12.26
CA LEU A 391 -2.71 -32.92 11.39
C LEU A 391 -2.45 -34.26 10.73
N SER A 392 -2.45 -34.30 9.39
CA SER A 392 -2.28 -35.54 8.61
C SER A 392 -1.09 -35.52 7.66
N GLY A 393 -0.53 -34.34 7.37
CA GLY A 393 0.71 -34.19 6.63
C GLY A 393 1.95 -34.64 7.41
N THR A 394 3.08 -34.76 6.72
CA THR A 394 4.40 -34.89 7.35
C THR A 394 4.85 -33.50 7.79
N ASN A 395 4.95 -33.29 9.10
CA ASN A 395 5.21 -31.97 9.67
C ASN A 395 6.67 -31.82 10.09
N THR A 396 7.24 -30.65 9.78
CA THR A 396 8.68 -30.37 9.90
C THR A 396 8.99 -29.14 10.76
N ALA A 397 7.97 -28.46 11.28
CA ALA A 397 8.18 -27.42 12.26
C ALA A 397 8.92 -27.99 13.49
N SER A 398 10.08 -27.42 13.82
CA SER A 398 10.94 -27.84 14.95
C SER A 398 10.74 -27.01 16.22
N GLY A 399 9.94 -25.95 16.12
CA GLY A 399 9.45 -25.18 17.26
C GLY A 399 8.54 -25.99 18.19
N SER A 400 8.36 -25.50 19.43
CA SER A 400 7.44 -26.14 20.38
C SER A 400 5.98 -25.95 19.96
N MET A 401 5.14 -26.95 20.21
CA MET A 401 3.70 -26.85 20.05
C MET A 401 2.99 -26.79 21.41
N THR A 402 2.02 -25.90 21.59
CA THR A 402 1.17 -25.86 22.79
C THR A 402 -0.29 -26.06 22.41
N VAL A 403 -0.94 -27.06 22.98
CA VAL A 403 -2.38 -27.30 22.83
C VAL A 403 -3.10 -26.72 24.04
N SER A 404 -3.64 -25.52 23.87
CA SER A 404 -4.26 -24.76 24.97
C SER A 404 -5.74 -25.11 25.16
N GLN A 405 -6.44 -25.46 24.08
CA GLN A 405 -7.86 -25.83 24.09
C GLN A 405 -8.18 -26.87 23.01
N GLY A 406 -9.28 -27.60 23.21
CA GLY A 406 -9.81 -28.56 22.25
C GLY A 406 -8.91 -29.79 22.08
N THR A 407 -8.95 -30.38 20.89
CA THR A 407 -8.20 -31.61 20.60
C THR A 407 -7.20 -31.39 19.47
N LEU A 408 -5.97 -31.88 19.64
CA LEU A 408 -5.02 -32.14 18.58
C LEU A 408 -5.09 -33.63 18.24
N SER A 409 -5.36 -33.98 16.99
CA SER A 409 -5.47 -35.36 16.50
C SER A 409 -4.37 -35.67 15.49
N VAL A 410 -3.69 -36.80 15.67
CA VAL A 410 -2.63 -37.30 14.79
C VAL A 410 -2.76 -38.81 14.59
N ALA A 411 -2.27 -39.33 13.45
CA ALA A 411 -2.20 -40.77 13.21
C ALA A 411 -0.83 -41.36 13.60
N GLY A 412 0.23 -40.55 13.57
CA GLY A 412 1.58 -40.95 14.01
C GLY A 412 2.43 -39.75 14.42
N ASP A 413 3.63 -40.03 14.92
CA ASP A 413 4.60 -39.02 15.36
C ASP A 413 5.07 -38.10 14.22
N GLY A 414 5.17 -38.61 12.99
CA GLY A 414 5.46 -37.81 11.80
C GLY A 414 4.40 -36.75 11.46
N ASN A 415 3.22 -36.81 12.08
CA ASN A 415 2.19 -35.77 11.99
C ASN A 415 2.33 -34.70 13.08
N LEU A 416 3.22 -34.86 14.05
CA LEU A 416 3.53 -33.82 15.03
C LEU A 416 4.66 -32.93 14.52
N SER A 417 4.79 -31.74 15.12
CA SER A 417 6.02 -30.95 15.02
C SER A 417 7.19 -31.70 15.66
N ALA A 418 8.41 -31.52 15.16
CA ALA A 418 9.63 -32.14 15.70
C ALA A 418 10.04 -31.61 17.08
N GLY A 419 9.50 -30.46 17.51
CA GLY A 419 9.73 -29.87 18.84
C GLY A 419 8.84 -30.45 19.94
N THR A 420 9.02 -29.95 21.18
CA THR A 420 8.20 -30.35 22.34
C THR A 420 6.72 -30.01 22.15
N VAL A 421 5.84 -30.98 22.41
CA VAL A 421 4.39 -30.77 22.45
C VAL A 421 3.94 -30.65 23.91
N THR A 422 3.37 -29.50 24.27
CA THR A 422 2.82 -29.21 25.60
C THR A 422 1.30 -29.22 25.54
N ILE A 423 0.66 -30.01 26.38
CA ILE A 423 -0.80 -30.02 26.52
C ILE A 423 -1.16 -29.17 27.74
N ASN A 424 -1.72 -27.98 27.51
CA ASN A 424 -2.02 -26.98 28.54
C ASN A 424 -3.51 -26.59 28.51
N GLY A 425 -4.38 -27.56 28.75
CA GLY A 425 -5.85 -27.37 28.72
C GLY A 425 -6.57 -28.03 27.54
N GLY A 426 -5.82 -28.61 26.60
CA GLY A 426 -6.39 -29.44 25.52
C GLY A 426 -6.23 -30.94 25.69
N THR A 427 -6.45 -31.69 24.61
CA THR A 427 -6.28 -33.14 24.50
C THR A 427 -5.39 -33.46 23.30
N LEU A 428 -4.50 -34.44 23.43
CA LEU A 428 -3.82 -35.09 22.30
C LEU A 428 -4.49 -36.45 22.05
N ALA A 429 -5.01 -36.65 20.84
CA ALA A 429 -5.58 -37.90 20.39
C ALA A 429 -4.67 -38.56 19.35
N VAL A 430 -4.33 -39.83 19.56
CA VAL A 430 -3.56 -40.65 18.61
C VAL A 430 -4.50 -41.71 18.04
N THR A 431 -4.63 -41.75 16.72
CA THR A 431 -5.68 -42.54 16.03
C THR A 431 -5.16 -43.68 15.16
N GLY A 432 -3.84 -43.84 15.01
CA GLY A 432 -3.19 -44.84 14.14
C GLY A 432 -2.52 -46.00 14.86
#